data_AF-T1BZX2-F1
#
_entry.id   AF-T1BZX2-F1
#
_cell.length_a   1.000
_cell.length_b   1.000
_cell.length_c   1.000
_cell.angle_alpha   90.00
_cell.angle_beta   90.00
_cell.angle_gamma   90.00
#
_symmetry.space_group_name_H-M   'P 1'
#
loop_
_entity.id
_entity.type
_entity.pdbx_description
1 polymer ?
#
loop_
_entity_poly.entity_id
_entity_poly.type
_entity_poly.pdbx_seq_one_letter_code
_entity_poly.pdbx_strand_id
1 'polypeptide(L)'
;MRVVVTGAAGMIGSNLVHGLNAIGCDEVIAVDDLTDGTKYRNLLGARLADYFDRGEFYARFERGELGHIEAVFHEGACSDTLEHNGQ
;
A
#
# COMPACT_ATOMS: atom_id res chain seq x y z
N MET A 1 13.32 1.14 -9.49
CA MET A 1 12.19 0.25 -9.20
C MET A 1 11.14 0.99 -8.41
N ARG A 2 10.15 1.60 -9.08
CA ARG A 2 8.99 2.24 -8.44
C ARG A 2 7.83 1.26 -8.36
N VAL A 3 7.37 0.99 -7.15
CA VAL A 3 6.41 -0.09 -6.86
C VAL A 3 5.23 0.45 -6.06
N VAL A 4 4.03 -0.02 -6.35
CA VAL A 4 2.86 0.20 -5.50
C VAL A 4 2.62 -1.03 -4.64
N VAL A 5 2.34 -0.83 -3.36
CA VAL A 5 1.80 -1.86 -2.46
C VAL A 5 0.45 -1.37 -1.94
N THR A 6 -0.65 -2.03 -2.30
CA THR A 6 -1.96 -1.79 -1.64
C THR A 6 -2.11 -2.69 -0.43
N GLY A 7 -2.89 -2.26 0.57
CA GLY A 7 -2.90 -2.94 1.87
C GLY A 7 -1.56 -2.82 2.59
N ALA A 8 -0.78 -1.77 2.32
CA ALA A 8 0.59 -1.61 2.77
C ALA A 8 0.75 -1.53 4.30
N ALA A 9 -0.25 -1.04 5.02
CA ALA A 9 -0.28 -1.03 6.48
C ALA A 9 -0.90 -2.30 7.07
N GLY A 10 -1.43 -3.20 6.23
CA GLY A 10 -1.91 -4.53 6.61
C GLY A 10 -0.77 -5.51 6.93
N MET A 11 -1.15 -6.72 7.37
CA MET A 11 -0.19 -7.76 7.78
C MET A 11 0.77 -8.16 6.67
N ILE A 12 0.25 -8.52 5.49
CA ILE A 12 1.08 -8.98 4.36
C ILE A 12 1.76 -7.80 3.67
N GLY A 13 1.01 -6.75 3.34
CA GLY A 13 1.53 -5.60 2.63
C GLY A 13 2.71 -4.93 3.35
N SER A 14 2.66 -4.79 4.67
CA SER A 14 3.79 -4.21 5.42
C SER A 14 5.06 -5.06 5.35
N ASN A 15 4.94 -6.39 5.41
CA ASN A 15 6.08 -7.29 5.23
C ASN A 15 6.65 -7.20 3.80
N LEU A 16 5.81 -7.02 2.78
CA LEU A 16 6.28 -6.76 1.41
C LEU A 16 7.06 -5.44 1.32
N VAL A 17 6.56 -4.36 1.93
CA VAL A 17 7.26 -3.06 1.98
C VAL A 17 8.64 -3.22 2.62
N HIS A 18 8.72 -3.84 3.80
CA HIS A 18 10.00 -4.06 4.49
C HIS A 18 10.93 -4.99 3.71
N GLY A 19 10.39 -6.03 3.07
CA GLY A 19 11.15 -6.94 2.21
C GLY A 19 11.73 -6.24 0.97
N LEU A 20 10.95 -5.37 0.32
CA LEU A 20 11.40 -4.52 -0.79
C LEU A 20 12.51 -3.57 -0.33
N ASN A 21 12.32 -2.89 0.80
CA ASN A 21 13.34 -2.02 1.38
C ASN A 21 14.63 -2.81 1.72
N ALA A 22 14.52 -4.05 2.21
CA ALA A 22 15.69 -4.87 2.55
C ALA A 22 16.54 -5.25 1.32
N ILE A 23 15.95 -5.28 0.14
CA ILE A 23 16.65 -5.52 -1.14
C ILE A 23 17.00 -4.22 -1.90
N GLY A 24 16.85 -3.05 -1.26
CA GLY A 24 17.21 -1.74 -1.82
C GLY A 24 16.13 -1.11 -2.72
N CYS A 25 14.90 -1.62 -2.69
CA CYS A 25 13.75 -0.99 -3.34
C CYS A 25 13.05 -0.06 -2.33
N ASP A 26 13.38 1.23 -2.41
CA ASP A 26 12.87 2.25 -1.49
C ASP A 26 11.82 3.18 -2.13
N GLU A 27 11.68 3.14 -3.46
CA GLU A 27 10.68 3.87 -4.23
C GLU A 27 9.30 3.20 -4.16
N VAL A 28 8.80 3.02 -2.94
CA VAL A 28 7.54 2.32 -2.65
C VAL A 28 6.43 3.34 -2.39
N ILE A 29 5.36 3.26 -3.17
CA ILE A 29 4.10 3.96 -2.92
C ILE A 29 3.22 3.04 -2.07
N ALA A 30 2.94 3.44 -0.84
CA ALA A 30 2.03 2.72 0.05
C ALA A 30 0.58 3.18 -0.18
N VAL A 31 -0.34 2.22 -0.30
CA VAL A 31 -1.78 2.50 -0.38
C VAL A 31 -2.49 1.71 0.71
N ASP A 32 -3.22 2.39 1.59
CA ASP A 32 -4.01 1.74 2.65
C ASP A 32 -5.13 2.66 3.14
N ASP A 33 -5.99 2.14 4.01
CA ASP A 33 -7.02 2.87 4.73
C ASP A 33 -6.59 3.00 6.20
N LEU A 34 -6.03 4.15 6.61
CA LEU A 34 -5.58 4.36 7.98
C LEU A 34 -6.68 4.88 8.92
N THR A 35 -7.97 4.63 8.62
CA THR A 35 -9.07 4.95 9.55
C THR A 35 -8.84 4.31 10.93
N ASP A 36 -8.39 3.04 10.96
CA ASP A 36 -7.73 2.51 12.15
C ASP A 36 -6.29 3.00 12.19
N GLY A 37 -6.10 4.11 12.89
CA GLY A 37 -4.81 4.75 13.03
C GLY A 37 -3.75 3.90 13.72
N THR A 38 -4.06 2.74 14.32
CA THR A 38 -3.05 1.85 14.93
C THR A 38 -2.22 1.08 13.89
N LYS A 39 -2.73 0.92 12.67
CA LYS A 39 -2.06 0.21 11.57
C LYS A 39 -0.76 0.87 11.12
N TYR A 40 -0.58 2.17 11.37
CA TYR A 40 0.67 2.89 11.05
C TYR A 40 1.92 2.22 11.63
N ARG A 41 1.77 1.50 12.76
CA ARG A 41 2.88 0.81 13.43
C ARG A 41 3.58 -0.19 12.53
N ASN A 42 2.83 -0.82 11.61
CA ASN A 42 3.38 -1.80 10.68
C ASN A 42 4.32 -1.16 9.64
N LEU A 43 4.17 0.15 9.39
CA LEU A 43 5.01 0.92 8.47
C LEU A 43 6.15 1.67 9.18
N LEU A 44 6.29 1.55 10.52
CA LEU A 44 7.40 2.19 11.22
C LEU A 44 8.74 1.63 10.74
N GLY A 45 9.66 2.53 10.38
CA GLY A 45 10.97 2.17 9.83
C GLY A 45 10.98 1.81 8.34
N ALA A 46 9.82 1.76 7.69
CA ALA A 46 9.73 1.61 6.25
C ALA A 46 10.23 2.88 5.53
N ARG A 47 10.83 2.70 4.37
CA ARG A 47 11.18 3.76 3.43
C ARG A 47 10.12 3.76 2.32
N LEU A 48 9.37 4.85 2.26
CA LEU A 48 8.27 5.06 1.31
C LEU A 48 8.55 6.33 0.52
N ALA A 49 8.26 6.30 -0.77
CA ALA A 49 8.27 7.47 -1.63
C ALA A 49 7.00 8.32 -1.44
N ASP A 50 5.85 7.67 -1.20
CA ASP A 50 4.58 8.35 -0.99
C ASP A 50 3.56 7.44 -0.27
N TYR A 51 2.48 8.03 0.24
CA TYR A 51 1.33 7.33 0.78
C TYR A 51 0.03 7.93 0.23
N PHE A 52 -0.89 7.07 -0.21
CA PHE A 52 -2.23 7.47 -0.61
C PHE A 52 -3.30 6.68 0.15
N ASP A 53 -4.39 7.35 0.50
CA ASP A 53 -5.61 6.66 0.88
C ASP A 53 -6.16 5.86 -0.31
N ARG A 54 -6.76 4.69 -0.05
CA ARG A 54 -7.32 3.84 -1.13
C ARG A 54 -8.35 4.58 -1.99
N GLY A 55 -9.11 5.52 -1.42
CA GLY A 55 -10.15 6.28 -2.11
C GLY A 55 -9.58 7.29 -3.11
N GLU A 56 -8.34 7.73 -2.92
CA GLU A 56 -7.65 8.67 -3.81
C GLU A 56 -6.79 7.95 -4.86
N PHE A 57 -6.17 6.84 -4.46
CA PHE A 57 -5.17 6.14 -5.26
C PHE A 57 -5.65 5.78 -6.68
N TYR A 58 -6.82 5.14 -6.82
CA TYR A 58 -7.27 4.64 -8.13
C TYR A 58 -7.45 5.74 -9.16
N ALA A 59 -8.05 6.86 -8.75
CA ALA A 59 -8.28 7.98 -9.64
C ALA A 59 -6.96 8.65 -10.08
N ARG A 60 -5.97 8.72 -9.19
CA ARG A 60 -4.62 9.23 -9.54
C ARG A 60 -3.85 8.28 -10.44
N PHE A 61 -3.95 6.97 -10.16
CA PHE A 61 -3.32 5.93 -10.95
C PHE A 61 -3.87 5.92 -12.38
N GLU A 62 -5.18 6.00 -12.55
CA GLU A 62 -5.85 6.08 -13.86
C GLU A 62 -5.42 7.31 -14.66
N ARG A 63 -5.24 8.45 -14.00
CA ARG A 63 -4.76 9.69 -14.63
C ARG A 63 -3.26 9.70 -14.91
N GLY A 64 -2.52 8.66 -14.54
CA GLY A 64 -1.07 8.55 -14.75
C GLY A 64 -0.24 9.49 -13.87
N GLU A 65 -0.81 10.02 -12.79
CA GLU A 65 -0.14 11.01 -11.92
C GLU A 65 1.02 10.42 -11.11
N LEU A 66 1.08 9.09 -11.00
CA LEU A 66 2.09 8.39 -10.20
C LEU A 66 3.36 8.04 -11.00
N GLY A 67 3.46 8.52 -12.24
CA GLY A 67 4.58 8.24 -13.14
C GLY A 67 4.63 6.77 -13.58
N HIS A 68 5.81 6.31 -14.01
CA HIS A 68 6.00 4.92 -14.42
C HIS A 68 6.06 4.00 -13.20
N ILE A 69 5.18 2.99 -13.17
CA ILE A 69 5.11 1.97 -12.13
C ILE A 69 5.56 0.64 -12.72
N GLU A 70 6.55 0.01 -12.09
CA GLU A 70 7.15 -1.23 -12.57
C GLU A 70 6.35 -2.46 -12.11
N ALA A 71 5.77 -2.38 -10.91
CA ALA A 71 4.96 -3.45 -10.34
C ALA A 71 3.91 -2.91 -9.36
N VAL A 72 2.82 -3.67 -9.21
CA VAL A 72 1.79 -3.46 -8.20
C VAL A 72 1.62 -4.76 -7.42
N PHE A 73 1.86 -4.72 -6.11
CA PHE A 73 1.47 -5.76 -5.17
C PHE A 73 0.13 -5.37 -4.56
N HIS A 74 -0.94 -6.08 -4.92
CA HIS A 74 -2.30 -5.68 -4.60
C HIS A 74 -2.87 -6.50 -3.44
N GLU A 75 -2.45 -6.19 -2.22
CA GLU A 75 -2.85 -6.92 -1.00
C GLU A 75 -4.02 -6.28 -0.26
N GLY A 76 -4.45 -5.08 -0.69
CA GLY A 76 -5.55 -4.34 -0.09
C GLY A 76 -6.90 -4.99 -0.39
N ALA A 77 -7.56 -5.50 0.64
CA ALA A 77 -8.90 -6.08 0.57
C ALA A 77 -9.65 -5.84 1.89
N CYS A 78 -10.97 -5.98 1.88
CA CYS A 78 -11.69 -6.20 3.13
C CYS A 78 -11.37 -7.61 3.64
N SER A 79 -10.67 -7.69 4.78
CA SER A 79 -10.19 -8.96 5.33
C SER A 79 -11.12 -9.55 6.40
N ASP A 80 -12.25 -8.90 6.70
CA ASP A 80 -13.27 -9.49 7.55
C ASP A 80 -14.05 -10.54 6.74
N THR A 81 -13.86 -11.81 7.13
CA THR A 81 -14.50 -12.95 6.47
C THR A 81 -16.00 -13.07 6.72
N LEU A 82 -16.51 -12.30 7.69
CA LEU A 82 -17.94 -12.21 7.99
C LEU A 82 -18.61 -11.07 7.22
N GLU A 83 -17.90 -10.39 6.32
CA GLU A 83 -18.49 -9.28 5.58
C GLU A 83 -19.64 -9.72 4.68
N HIS A 84 -20.69 -8.90 4.67
CA HIS A 84 -21.98 -9.27 4.09
C HIS A 84 -22.48 -8.27 3.02
N ASN A 85 -21.78 -7.14 2.83
CA ASN A 85 -22.17 -6.10 1.89
C ASN A 85 -21.24 -5.98 0.66
N GLY A 86 -20.17 -6.80 0.59
CA GLY A 86 -19.23 -6.81 -0.53
C GLY A 86 -18.41 -5.53 -0.68
N GLN A 87 -18.19 -4.79 0.41
CA GLN A 87 -17.28 -3.64 0.45
C GLN A 87 -15.82 -4.04 0.63
#